data_AF-W0Q9N7-F1
#
_entry.id   AF-W0Q9N7-F1
#
_cell.length_a   1.000
_cell.length_b   1.000
_cell.length_c   1.000
_cell.angle_alpha   90.00
_cell.angle_beta   90.00
_cell.angle_gamma   90.00
#
_symmetry.space_group_name_H-M   'P 1'
#
loop_
_entity.id
_entity.type
_entity.pdbx_description
1 polymer ?
#
loop_
_entity_poly.entity_id
_entity_poly.type
_entity_poly.pdbx_seq_one_letter_code
_entity_poly.pdbx_strand_id
1 'polypeptide(L)' 'MRELVATDMLEVEPTFATAEELREHLSQQGKKWQLALEKGKLLVAINQTICPLDTEIKDGDEVAFFPPVTGG' A
#
# COMPACT_ATOMS: atom_id res chain seq x y z
N MET A 1 4.64 -9.50 1.12
CA MET A 1 3.30 -8.88 0.98
C MET A 1 2.40 -9.69 0.06
N ARG A 2 2.75 -9.94 -1.21
CA ARG A 2 1.97 -10.79 -2.14
C ARG A 2 1.61 -12.17 -1.56
N GLU A 3 2.55 -12.87 -0.93
CA GLU A 3 2.28 -14.15 -0.26
C GLU A 3 1.35 -14.05 0.97
N LEU A 4 1.26 -12.88 1.61
CA LEU A 4 0.43 -12.67 2.81
C LEU A 4 -1.02 -12.34 2.46
N VAL A 5 -1.25 -11.62 1.37
CA VAL A 5 -2.60 -11.20 0.94
C VAL A 5 -3.17 -12.05 -0.20
N ALA A 6 -2.36 -12.90 -0.84
CA ALA A 6 -2.75 -13.80 -1.94
C ALA A 6 -3.39 -13.10 -3.16
N THR A 7 -3.16 -11.80 -3.29
CA THR A 7 -3.68 -10.93 -4.35
C THR A 7 -2.52 -10.16 -4.96
N ASP A 8 -2.32 -10.29 -6.26
CA ASP A 8 -1.24 -9.62 -7.00
C ASP A 8 -1.59 -8.17 -7.38
N MET A 9 -2.88 -7.89 -7.60
CA MET A 9 -3.42 -6.58 -7.96
C MET A 9 -4.87 -6.46 -7.47
N LEU A 10 -5.25 -5.30 -6.96
CA LEU A 10 -6.62 -4.97 -6.57
C LEU A 10 -6.99 -3.63 -7.19
N GLU A 11 -8.11 -3.60 -7.91
CA GLU A 11 -8.73 -2.35 -8.32
C GLU A 11 -9.58 -1.82 -7.16
N VAL A 12 -9.38 -0.55 -6.82
CA VAL A 12 -10.13 0.16 -5.78
C VAL A 12 -10.79 1.39 -6.40
N GLU A 13 -11.95 1.78 -5.89
CA GLU A 13 -12.57 3.03 -6.31
C GLU A 13 -11.67 4.22 -5.94
N PRO A 14 -11.61 5.28 -6.77
CA PRO A 14 -10.77 6.46 -6.54
C PRO A 14 -11.37 7.37 -5.46
N THR A 15 -11.59 6.82 -4.27
CA THR A 15 -12.19 7.49 -3.12
C THR A 15 -11.17 7.97 -2.08
N PHE A 16 -9.88 7.64 -2.28
CA PHE A 16 -8.80 7.93 -1.35
C PHE A 16 -7.97 9.08 -1.87
N ALA A 17 -7.74 10.10 -1.04
CA ALA A 17 -6.95 11.26 -1.42
C ALA A 17 -5.45 10.95 -1.36
N THR A 18 -5.01 10.05 -0.46
CA THR A 18 -3.59 9.76 -0.22
C THR A 18 -3.30 8.27 -0.08
N ALA A 19 -2.03 7.89 -0.25
CA ALA A 19 -1.60 6.51 -0.04
C ALA A 19 -1.75 6.03 1.41
N GLU A 20 -1.74 6.95 2.37
CA GLU A 20 -2.03 6.65 3.78
C GLU A 20 -3.49 6.22 3.97
N GLU A 21 -4.44 6.97 3.42
CA GLU A 21 -5.87 6.62 3.48
C GLU A 21 -6.14 5.26 2.83
N LEU A 22 -5.54 5.01 1.66
CA LEU A 22 -5.63 3.72 0.99
C LEU A 22 -5.02 2.59 1.85
N ARG A 23 -3.84 2.79 2.43
CA ARG A 23 -3.20 1.83 3.33
C ARG A 23 -4.07 1.51 4.53
N GLU A 24 -4.67 2.52 5.16
CA GLU A 24 -5.56 2.34 6.30
C GLU A 24 -6.77 1.50 5.94
N HIS A 25 -7.42 1.82 4.82
CA HIS A 25 -8.55 1.05 4.31
C HIS A 25 -8.16 -0.42 4.06
N LEU A 26 -7.07 -0.67 3.33
CA LEU A 26 -6.61 -2.02 3.04
C LEU A 26 -6.22 -2.79 4.31
N SER A 27 -5.64 -2.11 5.31
CA SER A 27 -5.29 -2.74 6.59
C SER A 27 -6.51 -3.26 7.35
N GLN A 28 -7.71 -2.72 7.11
CA GLN A 28 -8.94 -3.16 7.78
C GLN A 28 -9.48 -4.49 7.23
N GLN A 29 -8.98 -5.00 6.10
CA GLN A 29 -9.45 -6.25 5.48
C GLN A 29 -9.09 -7.52 6.29
N GLY A 30 -8.23 -7.40 7.30
CA GLY A 30 -8.00 -8.47 8.28
C GLY A 30 -6.57 -8.51 8.82
N LYS A 31 -6.31 -9.44 9.76
CA LYS A 31 -5.03 -9.51 10.49
C LYS A 31 -3.80 -9.63 9.59
N LYS A 32 -3.89 -10.35 8.47
CA LYS A 32 -2.78 -10.49 7.51
C LYS A 32 -2.47 -9.17 6.80
N TRP A 33 -3.50 -8.40 6.43
CA TRP A 33 -3.36 -7.08 5.83
C TRP A 33 -2.78 -6.07 6.82
N GLN A 34 -3.24 -6.08 8.08
CA GLN A 34 -2.66 -5.25 9.14
C GLN A 34 -1.16 -5.49 9.32
N LEU A 35 -0.76 -6.77 9.41
CA LEU A 35 0.64 -7.14 9.56
C LEU A 35 1.48 -6.75 8.33
N ALA A 36 0.93 -6.93 7.13
CA ALA A 36 1.64 -6.59 5.91
C ALA A 36 1.79 -5.06 5.73
N LEU A 37 0.80 -4.27 6.14
CA LEU A 37 0.72 -2.82 5.92
C LEU A 37 1.10 -1.98 7.17
N GLU A 38 1.93 -2.54 8.06
CA GLU A 38 2.39 -1.86 9.26
C GLU A 38 3.22 -0.61 8.92
N LYS A 39 2.74 0.58 9.33
CA LYS A 39 3.25 1.88 8.90
C LYS A 39 4.74 2.10 9.16
N GLY A 40 5.28 1.59 10.27
CA GLY A 40 6.62 1.95 10.75
C GLY A 40 7.79 1.59 9.82
N LYS A 41 7.57 0.70 8.84
CA LYS A 41 8.61 0.23 7.93
C LYS A 41 8.13 0.04 6.48
N LEU A 42 6.91 0.45 6.19
CA LEU A 42 6.28 0.24 4.90
C LEU A 42 6.79 1.27 3.89
N LEU A 43 7.24 0.81 2.73
CA LEU A 43 7.51 1.68 1.59
C LEU A 43 6.29 1.69 0.68
N VAL A 44 6.02 2.83 0.06
CA VAL A 44 5.01 2.96 -0.99
C VAL A 44 5.64 3.52 -2.26
N ALA A 45 5.22 3.00 -3.41
CA ALA A 45 5.49 3.60 -4.69
C ALA A 45 4.19 3.98 -5.38
N ILE A 46 4.19 5.16 -6.01
CA ILE A 46 3.12 5.61 -6.90
C ILE A 46 3.74 5.76 -8.29
N ASN A 47 3.17 5.11 -9.30
CA ASN A 47 3.69 5.08 -10.67
C ASN A 47 5.19 4.75 -10.71
N GLN A 48 5.57 3.65 -10.05
CA GLN A 48 6.95 3.12 -9.98
C GLN A 48 7.97 4.03 -9.27
N THR A 49 7.52 5.11 -8.62
CA THR A 49 8.38 6.03 -7.88
C THR A 49 8.12 5.92 -6.38
N ILE A 50 9.16 5.74 -5.57
CA ILE A 50 9.04 5.69 -4.11
C ILE A 50 8.62 7.07 -3.58
N CYS A 51 7.54 7.08 -2.82
CA CYS A 51 6.91 8.30 -2.33
C CYS A 51 6.64 8.22 -0.81
N PRO A 52 6.49 9.35 -0.13
CA PRO A 52 5.89 9.41 1.20
C PRO A 52 4.46 8.87 1.24
N LEU A 53 4.01 8.34 2.38
CA LEU A 53 2.64 7.81 2.54
C LEU A 53 1.54 8.88 2.41
N ASP A 54 1.85 10.13 2.73
CA ASP A 54 0.96 11.28 2.59
C ASP A 54 0.86 11.81 1.15
N THR A 55 1.53 11.17 0.19
CA THR A 55 1.44 11.57 -1.22
C THR A 55 0.04 11.35 -1.76
N GLU A 56 -0.46 12.33 -2.51
CA GLU A 56 -1.76 12.28 -3.17
C GLU A 56 -1.81 11.17 -4.22
N ILE A 57 -2.95 10.47 -4.28
CA ILE A 57 -3.25 9.49 -5.33
C ILE A 57 -4.31 10.08 -6.26
N LYS A 58 -4.17 9.81 -7.55
CA LYS A 58 -5.14 10.20 -8.58
C LYS A 58 -5.76 8.96 -9.21
N ASP A 59 -6.93 9.18 -9.81
CA ASP A 59 -7.56 8.15 -10.64
C ASP A 59 -6.59 7.68 -11.75
N GLY A 60 -6.46 6.36 -11.88
CA GLY A 60 -5.51 5.71 -12.78
C GLY A 60 -4.07 5.55 -12.27
N ASP A 61 -3.72 6.02 -11.07
CA ASP A 61 -2.40 5.80 -10.50
C ASP A 61 -2.19 4.33 -10.07
N GLU A 62 -1.01 3.80 -10.34
CA GLU A 62 -0.58 2.50 -9.83
C GLU A 62 0.10 2.68 -8.47
N VAL A 63 -0.48 2.08 -7.42
CA VAL A 63 0.06 2.15 -6.06
C VAL A 63 0.56 0.78 -5.61
N ALA A 64 1.82 0.72 -5.20
CA ALA A 64 2.45 -0.51 -4.71
C ALA A 64 2.99 -0.32 -3.29
N PHE A 65 2.64 -1.25 -2.40
CA PHE A 65 3.16 -1.31 -1.05
C PHE A 65 4.24 -2.39 -0.95
N PHE A 66 5.36 -2.06 -0.31
CA PHE A 66 6.48 -2.98 -0.12
C PHE A 66 6.77 -3.13 1.37
N PRO A 67 6.99 -4.37 1.86
CA PRO A 67 7.47 -4.56 3.22
C PRO A 67 8.84 -3.89 3.38
N PRO A 68 9.30 -3.67 4.63
CA PRO A 68 10.67 -3.28 4.89
C PRO A 68 11.64 -4.12 4.07
N VAL A 69 12.53 -3.47 3.33
CA VAL A 69 13.63 -4.15 2.68
C VAL A 69 14.54 -4.68 3.79
N THR A 70 14.45 -5.97 4.10
CA THR A 70 15.48 -6.64 4.89
C THR A 70 16.67 -6.84 3.96
N GLY A 71 17.52 -5.83 3.86
CA GLY A 71 18.83 -6.00 3.28
C GLY A 71 19.58 -7.09 4.03
N GLY A 72 20.20 -8.01 3.28
CA GLY A 72 21.36 -8.76 3.77
C GLY A 72 22.59 -7.88 3.81
#